data_AF-A0A1X6NFX5-F1
#
_entry.id   AF-A0A1X6NFX5-F1
#
_cell.length_a   1.000
_cell.length_b   1.000
_cell.length_c   1.000
_cell.angle_alpha   90.00
_cell.angle_beta   90.00
_cell.angle_gamma   90.00
#
_symmetry.space_group_name_H-M   'P 1'
#
loop_
_entity.id
_entity.type
_entity.pdbx_description
1 polymer ?
#
loop_
_entity_poly.entity_id
_entity_poly.type
_entity_poly.pdbx_seq_one_letter_code
_entity_poly.pdbx_strand_id
1 'polypeptide(L)'
;MIIKDPDAKDSDEGPPQGGPSTAPVAPPSFAESTGALAPSYSQFGTPDVFIPQGGEEPPPEFTPYEAEYFVSGSDGDIVSHDRHLNEDGEALYRFLLSHSLTPPTVRVHLRGTHTESRTRSVSSRDKDGHYHMVEEHYTEEVTDFDFDIDVGQHIASRPVHWSLPDEEPAYRGGMVKEVDVPSERLISGIALEGGSPLARRKAAKRDIKAAAACQKEKRARGLPPWAAIDEGTDATHTGLLAHQSSVLKSSKTLREWADEYCATDKLLKEFTYEKVVYGWHLANLEAAISAAIKSTYYTGRFAVEFRTTNAKITVRPDNRLSRTLSNKWLKFILFVLLLYPFIWLYKRFGRRGGGRWEVCGGAYALKTWQLAGTPGEQPPPFPPPPFSGAAAIIHDDRIMQTPMGIARLVGLREGEWFQEWEGTIRRAVTNRLKSSVPLKEPDGRPTQAALLLDGYRPTY
;
A
#
# COMPACT_ATOMS: atom_id res chain seq x y z
N MET A 1 73.41 -27.18 0.50
CA MET A 1 73.65 -28.55 -0.03
C MET A 1 72.34 -28.99 -0.67
N ILE A 2 72.03 -28.81 -1.96
CA ILE A 2 72.70 -29.13 -3.24
C ILE A 2 73.30 -30.54 -3.29
N ILE A 3 72.94 -31.24 -4.38
CA ILE A 3 73.57 -32.40 -5.06
C ILE A 3 73.01 -33.75 -4.56
N LYS A 4 72.46 -34.70 -5.34
CA LYS A 4 72.34 -34.94 -6.80
C LYS A 4 71.33 -36.09 -7.02
N ASP A 5 70.65 -36.11 -8.16
CA ASP A 5 70.15 -37.35 -8.80
C ASP A 5 71.34 -38.20 -9.31
N PRO A 6 71.12 -39.51 -9.58
CA PRO A 6 70.82 -39.88 -10.97
C PRO A 6 69.82 -41.05 -11.15
N ASP A 7 69.03 -40.95 -12.23
CA ASP A 7 68.72 -41.93 -13.30
C ASP A 7 68.57 -43.42 -12.97
N ALA A 8 67.77 -44.23 -13.66
CA ALA A 8 66.70 -44.12 -14.66
C ALA A 8 66.32 -45.58 -14.94
N LYS A 9 65.04 -45.88 -15.20
CA LYS A 9 64.68 -47.07 -15.97
C LYS A 9 63.37 -46.84 -16.69
N ASP A 10 63.51 -46.75 -18.01
CA ASP A 10 62.45 -46.72 -19.02
C ASP A 10 61.47 -47.89 -18.85
N SER A 11 60.19 -47.56 -18.90
CA SER A 11 59.17 -48.47 -19.41
C SER A 11 58.28 -47.67 -20.35
N ASP A 12 58.29 -48.16 -21.59
CA ASP A 12 57.70 -47.68 -22.81
C ASP A 12 56.17 -47.91 -22.78
N GLU A 13 55.39 -46.84 -22.64
CA GLU A 13 53.94 -46.86 -22.90
C GLU A 13 53.60 -45.73 -23.88
N GLY A 14 53.29 -46.14 -25.11
CA GLY A 14 52.99 -45.27 -26.24
C GLY A 14 51.71 -44.45 -26.08
N PRO A 15 51.54 -43.40 -26.91
CA PRO A 15 50.40 -42.50 -26.86
C PRO A 15 49.09 -43.21 -27.24
N PRO A 16 47.95 -42.83 -26.64
CA PRO A 16 46.67 -43.44 -26.95
C PRO A 16 46.30 -43.23 -28.43
N GLN A 17 46.03 -44.33 -29.13
CA GLN A 17 45.48 -44.35 -30.49
C GLN A 17 44.15 -43.59 -30.55
N GLY A 18 44.10 -42.57 -31.41
CA GLY A 18 42.87 -41.90 -31.81
C GLY A 18 41.99 -42.84 -32.65
N GLY A 19 40.70 -42.92 -32.29
CA GLY A 19 39.69 -43.61 -33.09
C GLY A 19 39.46 -42.94 -34.45
N PRO A 20 38.89 -43.66 -35.44
CA PRO A 20 38.78 -43.19 -36.81
C PRO A 20 37.84 -41.98 -36.93
N SER A 21 38.35 -40.90 -37.54
CA SER A 21 37.57 -39.75 -37.97
C SER A 21 36.68 -40.13 -39.16
N THR A 22 35.37 -40.15 -38.95
CA THR A 22 34.40 -40.13 -40.06
C THR A 22 34.34 -38.71 -40.62
N ALA A 23 34.57 -38.56 -41.92
CA ALA A 23 34.52 -37.29 -42.61
C ALA A 23 33.12 -36.61 -42.50
N PRO A 24 33.03 -35.28 -42.39
CA PRO A 24 31.76 -34.58 -42.39
C PRO A 24 31.13 -34.64 -43.80
N VAL A 25 29.94 -35.22 -43.90
CA VAL A 25 29.08 -35.12 -45.08
C VAL A 25 28.63 -33.66 -45.21
N ALA A 26 28.92 -33.02 -46.35
CA ALA A 26 28.50 -31.66 -46.63
C ALA A 26 26.96 -31.56 -46.67
N PRO A 27 26.35 -30.48 -46.14
CA PRO A 27 24.92 -30.26 -46.29
C PRO A 27 24.56 -30.01 -47.77
N PRO A 28 23.37 -30.45 -48.24
CA PRO A 28 22.92 -30.24 -49.60
C PRO A 28 22.77 -28.75 -49.91
N SER A 29 22.92 -28.41 -51.19
CA SER A 29 22.88 -27.02 -51.66
C SER A 29 21.45 -26.45 -51.59
N PHE A 30 21.33 -25.14 -51.38
CA PHE A 30 20.04 -24.41 -51.27
C PHE A 30 19.11 -24.61 -52.48
N ALA A 31 19.66 -24.98 -53.64
CA ALA A 31 18.88 -25.26 -54.86
C ALA A 31 18.16 -26.62 -54.85
N GLU A 32 18.60 -27.58 -54.02
CA GLU A 32 17.96 -28.91 -53.91
C GLU A 32 16.83 -28.94 -52.86
N SER A 33 16.77 -27.97 -51.93
CA SER A 33 15.75 -27.91 -50.87
C SER A 33 14.44 -27.20 -51.27
N THR A 34 14.34 -26.68 -52.49
CA THR A 34 13.15 -25.92 -52.96
C THR A 34 12.25 -26.71 -53.92
N GLY A 35 12.59 -27.97 -54.24
CA GLY A 35 11.82 -28.83 -55.15
C GLY A 35 10.85 -29.83 -54.49
N ALA A 36 10.86 -29.96 -53.16
CA ALA A 36 9.97 -30.88 -52.46
C ALA A 36 8.65 -30.16 -52.11
N LEU A 37 7.58 -30.49 -52.83
CA LEU A 37 6.21 -30.12 -52.46
C LEU A 37 5.94 -30.51 -50.99
N ALA A 38 5.49 -29.54 -50.20
CA ALA A 38 5.01 -29.79 -48.85
C ALA A 38 3.90 -30.88 -48.87
N PRO A 39 3.96 -31.92 -48.02
CA PRO A 39 2.88 -32.89 -47.95
C PRO A 39 1.62 -32.21 -47.43
N SER A 40 0.56 -32.21 -48.24
CA SER A 40 -0.78 -31.83 -47.82
C SER A 40 -1.33 -32.90 -46.87
N TYR A 41 -1.31 -32.63 -45.56
CA TYR A 41 -1.79 -33.54 -44.51
C TYR A 41 -3.32 -33.56 -44.37
N SER A 42 -4.06 -33.59 -45.48
CA SER A 42 -5.53 -33.64 -45.39
C SER A 42 -6.14 -34.48 -46.49
N GLN A 43 -5.82 -35.78 -46.49
CA GLN A 43 -6.69 -36.86 -46.97
C GLN A 43 -5.87 -38.14 -46.92
N PHE A 44 -6.29 -39.12 -46.12
CA PHE A 44 -6.39 -40.54 -46.46
C PHE A 44 -6.82 -41.28 -45.19
N GLY A 45 -8.08 -41.69 -45.16
CA GLY A 45 -8.56 -42.67 -44.20
C GLY A 45 -8.06 -44.06 -44.60
N THR A 46 -7.24 -44.66 -43.75
CA THR A 46 -6.96 -46.09 -43.74
C THR A 46 -7.29 -46.60 -42.33
N PRO A 47 -8.11 -47.67 -42.19
CA PRO A 47 -8.32 -48.30 -40.89
C PRO A 47 -7.04 -49.08 -40.53
N ASP A 48 -6.72 -49.20 -39.25
CA ASP A 48 -5.56 -49.92 -38.70
C ASP A 48 -4.20 -49.18 -38.68
N VAL A 49 -4.22 -47.93 -38.18
CA VAL A 49 -3.04 -47.38 -37.48
C VAL A 49 -3.29 -47.51 -35.98
N PHE A 50 -2.60 -48.45 -35.33
CA PHE A 50 -2.56 -48.56 -33.88
C PHE A 50 -1.69 -47.42 -33.32
N ILE A 51 -2.34 -46.30 -32.98
CA ILE A 51 -1.73 -45.21 -32.20
C ILE A 51 -1.72 -45.68 -30.75
N PRO A 52 -0.55 -45.85 -30.09
CA PRO A 52 -0.54 -46.13 -28.66
C PRO A 52 -1.27 -44.98 -27.94
N GLN A 53 -2.25 -45.31 -27.10
CA GLN A 53 -2.94 -44.36 -26.23
C GLN A 53 -1.98 -43.87 -25.13
N GLY A 54 -0.96 -43.13 -25.52
CA GLY A 54 -0.09 -42.35 -24.65
C GLY A 54 -0.51 -40.89 -24.74
N GLY A 55 -1.76 -40.58 -24.36
CA GLY A 55 -2.15 -39.21 -24.05
C GLY A 55 -1.63 -38.91 -22.65
N GLU A 56 -0.66 -38.00 -22.53
CA GLU A 56 -0.47 -37.31 -21.26
C GLU A 56 -1.85 -36.74 -20.88
N GLU A 57 -2.33 -37.05 -19.67
CA GLU A 57 -3.57 -36.44 -19.16
C GLU A 57 -3.44 -34.93 -19.38
N PRO A 58 -4.50 -34.26 -19.89
CA PRO A 58 -4.44 -32.82 -20.09
C PRO A 58 -3.94 -32.20 -18.79
N PRO A 59 -2.93 -31.31 -18.84
CA PRO A 59 -2.35 -30.75 -17.64
C PRO A 59 -3.50 -30.24 -16.77
N PRO A 60 -3.49 -30.55 -15.47
CA PRO A 60 -4.57 -30.18 -14.58
C PRO A 60 -4.89 -28.70 -14.79
N GLU A 61 -6.18 -28.40 -14.85
CA GLU A 61 -6.66 -27.04 -15.06
C GLU A 61 -5.94 -26.12 -14.06
N PHE A 62 -5.28 -25.07 -14.56
CA PHE A 62 -4.45 -24.19 -13.74
C PHE A 62 -5.33 -23.51 -12.70
N THR A 63 -5.38 -24.07 -11.49
CA THR A 63 -6.10 -23.45 -10.39
C THR A 63 -5.30 -22.23 -9.94
N PRO A 64 -5.89 -21.02 -9.94
CA PRO A 64 -5.22 -19.84 -9.43
C PRO A 64 -4.76 -20.09 -7.99
N TYR A 65 -3.48 -19.88 -7.71
CA TYR A 65 -2.95 -20.03 -6.37
C TYR A 65 -3.59 -18.99 -5.43
N GLU A 66 -4.30 -19.47 -4.41
CA GLU A 66 -4.83 -18.64 -3.33
C GLU A 66 -3.89 -18.72 -2.12
N ALA A 67 -3.17 -17.64 -1.86
CA ALA A 67 -2.22 -17.58 -0.75
C ALA A 67 -2.94 -17.49 0.61
N GLU A 68 -2.40 -18.17 1.62
CA GLU A 68 -2.94 -18.10 2.98
C GLU A 68 -2.68 -16.72 3.61
N TYR A 69 -3.71 -16.09 4.16
CA TYR A 69 -3.58 -14.86 4.94
C TYR A 69 -4.62 -14.81 6.07
N PHE A 70 -4.37 -13.94 7.04
CA PHE A 70 -5.34 -13.62 8.08
C PHE A 70 -5.38 -12.11 8.34
N VAL A 71 -6.49 -11.66 8.89
CA VAL A 71 -6.69 -10.26 9.27
C VAL A 71 -6.27 -10.05 10.72
N SER A 72 -5.35 -9.12 10.95
CA SER A 72 -4.72 -8.85 12.23
C SER A 72 -5.47 -7.80 13.05
N GLY A 73 -6.24 -8.25 14.04
CA GLY A 73 -6.80 -7.40 15.11
C GLY A 73 -7.91 -6.44 14.66
N SER A 74 -8.18 -5.42 15.47
CA SER A 74 -9.18 -4.36 15.20
C SER A 74 -8.83 -3.50 13.98
N ASP A 75 -7.56 -3.46 13.62
CA ASP A 75 -7.03 -2.57 12.59
C ASP A 75 -7.28 -3.11 11.19
N GLY A 76 -7.72 -4.36 11.04
CA GLY A 76 -8.08 -4.93 9.73
C GLY A 76 -6.89 -5.16 8.78
N ASP A 77 -5.65 -5.09 9.28
CA ASP A 77 -4.45 -5.26 8.47
C ASP A 77 -4.26 -6.72 8.02
N ILE A 78 -3.75 -6.91 6.82
CA ILE A 78 -3.57 -8.24 6.23
C ILE A 78 -2.18 -8.75 6.57
N VAL A 79 -2.10 -9.98 7.11
CA VAL A 79 -0.83 -10.64 7.41
C VAL A 79 -0.81 -12.02 6.77
N SER A 80 0.24 -12.32 6.02
CA SER A 80 0.46 -13.64 5.43
C SER A 80 1.78 -14.24 5.90
N HIS A 81 1.76 -15.54 6.17
CA HIS A 81 2.94 -16.37 6.41
C HIS A 81 3.10 -17.43 5.31
N ASP A 82 2.48 -17.21 4.16
CA ASP A 82 2.43 -18.17 3.07
C ASP A 82 3.83 -18.41 2.50
N ARG A 83 4.20 -19.69 2.35
CA ARG A 83 5.54 -20.07 1.90
C ARG A 83 5.82 -19.60 0.46
N HIS A 84 4.85 -19.72 -0.43
CA HIS A 84 5.03 -19.39 -1.84
C HIS A 84 5.28 -17.88 -2.03
N LEU A 85 4.59 -17.03 -1.27
CA LEU A 85 4.82 -15.58 -1.28
C LEU A 85 6.23 -15.15 -0.81
N ASN A 86 6.99 -16.04 -0.17
CA ASN A 86 8.34 -15.76 0.31
C ASN A 86 9.45 -16.31 -0.59
N GLU A 87 9.09 -17.19 -1.52
CA GLU A 87 9.99 -17.88 -2.45
C GLU A 87 9.84 -17.33 -3.88
N ASP A 88 8.61 -16.97 -4.28
CA ASP A 88 8.31 -16.44 -5.61
C ASP A 88 7.85 -14.98 -5.55
N GLY A 89 8.64 -14.09 -6.16
CA GLY A 89 8.29 -12.67 -6.26
C GLY A 89 7.04 -12.41 -7.11
N GLU A 90 6.64 -13.35 -7.96
CA GLU A 90 5.45 -13.24 -8.81
C GLU A 90 4.19 -13.43 -8.00
N ALA A 91 4.17 -14.52 -7.24
CA ALA A 91 3.11 -14.81 -6.29
C ALA A 91 2.94 -13.62 -5.34
N LEU A 92 4.03 -13.09 -4.78
CA LEU A 92 4.01 -11.90 -3.93
C LEU A 92 3.43 -10.68 -4.67
N TYR A 93 3.92 -10.37 -5.86
CA TYR A 93 3.43 -9.23 -6.65
C TYR A 93 1.92 -9.33 -6.94
N ARG A 94 1.46 -10.50 -7.44
CA ARG A 94 0.05 -10.75 -7.73
C ARG A 94 -0.82 -10.66 -6.47
N PHE A 95 -0.33 -11.19 -5.35
CA PHE A 95 -1.00 -11.10 -4.05
C PHE A 95 -1.18 -9.64 -3.59
N LEU A 96 -0.16 -8.80 -3.78
CA LEU A 96 -0.25 -7.37 -3.45
C LEU A 96 -1.24 -6.64 -4.34
N LEU A 97 -1.27 -6.95 -5.64
CA LEU A 97 -2.24 -6.37 -6.58
C LEU A 97 -3.68 -6.80 -6.30
N SER A 98 -3.92 -8.08 -5.99
CA SER A 98 -5.27 -8.55 -5.70
C SER A 98 -5.83 -7.89 -4.44
N HIS A 99 -5.01 -7.77 -3.39
CA HIS A 99 -5.40 -7.13 -2.14
C HIS A 99 -5.39 -5.60 -2.18
N SER A 100 -4.77 -4.97 -3.18
CA SER A 100 -4.88 -3.53 -3.41
C SER A 100 -6.22 -3.12 -4.02
N LEU A 101 -6.96 -4.05 -4.65
CA LEU A 101 -8.29 -3.75 -5.16
C LEU A 101 -9.27 -3.41 -4.03
N THR A 102 -9.06 -3.97 -2.84
CA THR A 102 -9.84 -3.63 -1.64
C THR A 102 -9.22 -2.40 -0.96
N PRO A 103 -9.89 -1.24 -0.97
CA PRO A 103 -9.36 -0.02 -0.38
C PRO A 103 -9.29 -0.11 1.16
N PRO A 104 -8.44 0.72 1.79
CA PRO A 104 -8.47 0.91 3.23
C PRO A 104 -9.78 1.57 3.66
N THR A 105 -10.22 1.29 4.89
CA THR A 105 -11.38 1.97 5.48
C THR A 105 -10.91 3.23 6.20
N VAL A 106 -11.51 4.36 5.90
CA VAL A 106 -11.19 5.65 6.52
C VAL A 106 -12.39 6.13 7.31
N ARG A 107 -12.20 6.43 8.60
CA ARG A 107 -13.24 6.94 9.49
C ARG A 107 -12.79 8.22 10.17
N VAL A 108 -13.73 9.14 10.34
CA VAL A 108 -13.56 10.27 11.26
C VAL A 108 -14.16 9.87 12.59
N HIS A 109 -13.32 9.78 13.61
CA HIS A 109 -13.72 9.52 14.99
C HIS A 109 -13.91 10.84 15.72
N LEU A 110 -15.12 11.07 16.24
CA LEU A 110 -15.45 12.25 17.02
C LEU A 110 -15.74 11.83 18.45
N ARG A 111 -14.98 12.36 19.41
CA ARG A 111 -15.17 12.06 20.83
C ARG A 111 -15.15 13.33 21.67
N GLY A 112 -16.17 13.52 22.51
CA GLY A 112 -16.28 14.60 23.47
C GLY A 112 -16.39 14.08 24.90
N THR A 113 -15.63 14.67 25.82
CA THR A 113 -15.66 14.36 27.25
C THR A 113 -15.75 15.63 28.09
N HIS A 114 -16.43 15.55 29.23
CA HIS A 114 -16.40 16.59 30.25
C HIS A 114 -16.03 15.99 31.61
N THR A 115 -15.52 16.83 32.50
CA THR A 115 -15.21 16.45 33.87
C THR A 115 -16.40 16.77 34.77
N GLU A 116 -16.92 15.77 35.45
CA GLU A 116 -18.00 15.89 36.43
C GLU A 116 -17.44 15.64 37.84
N SER A 117 -17.79 16.49 38.80
CA SER A 117 -17.46 16.27 40.21
C SER A 117 -18.58 15.47 40.87
N ARG A 118 -18.27 14.25 41.32
CA ARG A 118 -19.23 13.37 42.00
C ARG A 118 -18.83 13.14 43.44
N THR A 119 -19.82 12.85 44.26
CA THR A 119 -19.63 12.47 45.67
C THR A 119 -20.04 11.02 45.84
N ARG A 120 -19.20 10.20 46.47
CA ARG A 120 -19.57 8.84 46.86
C ARG A 120 -19.39 8.66 48.37
N SER A 121 -20.27 7.90 49.00
CA SER A 121 -20.10 7.52 50.40
C SER A 121 -19.24 6.27 50.50
N VAL A 122 -18.09 6.37 51.17
CA VAL A 122 -17.17 5.26 51.40
C VAL A 122 -17.17 4.92 52.89
N SER A 123 -17.28 3.63 53.22
CA SER A 123 -17.11 3.18 54.60
C SER A 123 -15.63 3.21 54.97
N SER A 124 -15.22 4.15 55.80
CA SER A 124 -13.87 4.22 56.35
C SER A 124 -13.85 3.60 57.74
N ARG A 125 -12.81 2.81 58.03
CA ARG A 125 -12.64 2.17 59.33
C ARG A 125 -11.64 2.97 60.16
N ASP A 126 -12.07 3.41 61.33
CA ASP A 126 -11.20 4.17 62.23
C ASP A 126 -10.21 3.25 62.97
N LYS A 127 -9.20 3.83 63.64
CA LYS A 127 -8.19 3.08 64.39
C LYS A 127 -8.78 2.20 65.51
N ASP A 128 -9.96 2.58 66.01
CA ASP A 128 -10.71 1.85 67.04
C ASP A 128 -11.65 0.77 66.46
N GLY A 129 -11.63 0.57 65.14
CA GLY A 129 -12.35 -0.52 64.46
C GLY A 129 -13.81 -0.22 64.08
N HIS A 130 -14.32 0.96 64.40
CA HIS A 130 -15.66 1.43 64.01
C HIS A 130 -15.71 1.90 62.55
N TYR A 131 -16.79 1.57 61.85
CA TYR A 131 -17.06 2.05 60.50
C TYR A 131 -17.83 3.36 60.56
N HIS A 132 -17.36 4.36 59.82
CA HIS A 132 -18.07 5.61 59.60
C HIS A 132 -18.19 5.87 58.09
N MET A 133 -19.32 6.44 57.68
CA MET A 133 -19.56 6.82 56.30
C MET A 133 -18.89 8.16 56.05
N VAL A 134 -17.91 8.20 55.15
CA VAL A 134 -17.23 9.42 54.71
C VAL A 134 -17.70 9.75 53.31
N GLU A 135 -18.12 10.99 53.08
CA GLU A 135 -18.35 11.50 51.73
C GLU A 135 -17.00 11.84 51.10
N GLU A 136 -16.66 11.15 50.02
CA GLU A 136 -15.47 11.39 49.20
C GLU A 136 -15.88 12.09 47.91
N HIS A 137 -15.32 13.28 47.66
CA HIS A 137 -15.47 13.98 46.39
C HIS A 137 -14.39 13.52 45.41
N TYR A 138 -14.79 13.08 44.22
CA TYR A 138 -13.88 12.71 43.15
C TYR A 138 -14.35 13.28 41.81
N THR A 139 -13.39 13.49 40.90
CA THR A 139 -13.67 13.93 39.53
C THR A 139 -13.72 12.72 38.60
N GLU A 140 -14.77 12.64 37.79
CA GLU A 140 -15.00 11.59 36.80
C GLU A 140 -15.01 12.21 35.39
N GLU A 141 -14.30 11.61 34.44
CA GLU A 141 -14.36 12.01 33.03
C GLU A 141 -15.51 11.25 32.35
N VAL A 142 -16.58 11.97 32.02
CA VAL A 142 -17.77 11.40 31.40
C VAL A 142 -17.73 11.69 29.90
N THR A 143 -17.89 10.64 29.09
CA THR A 143 -17.99 10.80 27.63
C THR A 143 -19.39 11.28 27.28
N ASP A 144 -19.49 12.39 26.55
CA ASP A 144 -20.75 12.96 26.09
C ASP A 144 -21.18 12.36 24.76
N PHE A 145 -20.30 12.41 23.76
CA PHE A 145 -20.53 11.81 22.46
C PHE A 145 -19.30 11.03 22.01
N ASP A 146 -19.53 9.95 21.28
CA ASP A 146 -18.50 9.07 20.73
C ASP A 146 -19.09 8.35 19.52
N PHE A 147 -18.71 8.77 18.33
CA PHE A 147 -19.20 8.17 17.08
C PHE A 147 -18.18 8.30 15.95
N ASP A 148 -18.31 7.40 14.97
CA ASP A 148 -17.51 7.40 13.75
C ASP A 148 -18.35 7.81 12.53
N ILE A 149 -17.73 8.47 11.56
CA ILE A 149 -18.29 8.69 10.21
C ILE A 149 -17.41 7.97 9.20
N ASP A 150 -18.00 7.16 8.31
CA ASP A 150 -17.30 6.46 7.25
C ASP A 150 -17.04 7.38 6.05
N VAL A 151 -15.77 7.73 5.84
CA VAL A 151 -15.30 8.55 4.72
C VAL A 151 -14.76 7.68 3.59
N GLY A 152 -14.40 6.42 3.87
CA GLY A 152 -13.82 5.49 2.90
C GLY A 152 -14.74 5.20 1.72
N GLN A 153 -16.05 5.35 1.89
CA GLN A 153 -17.04 5.22 0.81
C GLN A 153 -16.85 6.22 -0.35
N HIS A 154 -16.11 7.31 -0.13
CA HIS A 154 -15.87 8.35 -1.13
C HIS A 154 -14.56 8.18 -1.91
N ILE A 155 -13.87 7.04 -1.76
CA ILE A 155 -12.68 6.74 -2.56
C ILE A 155 -13.09 6.62 -4.02
N ALA A 156 -12.59 7.53 -4.85
CA ALA A 156 -13.08 7.78 -6.20
C ALA A 156 -12.27 7.10 -7.30
N SER A 157 -11.11 6.53 -6.96
CA SER A 157 -10.16 6.01 -7.94
C SER A 157 -9.62 4.64 -7.56
N ARG A 158 -9.23 3.88 -8.57
CA ARG A 158 -8.46 2.64 -8.41
C ARG A 158 -7.10 2.94 -7.73
N PRO A 159 -6.51 1.97 -7.02
CA PRO A 159 -5.21 2.17 -6.38
C PRO A 159 -4.16 2.59 -7.41
N VAL A 160 -3.46 3.70 -7.12
CA VAL A 160 -2.26 4.08 -7.85
C VAL A 160 -1.07 3.50 -7.11
N HIS A 161 -0.36 2.57 -7.74
CA HIS A 161 0.81 1.93 -7.16
C HIS A 161 2.00 2.87 -7.17
N TRP A 162 2.64 3.05 -6.02
CA TRP A 162 3.75 3.97 -5.83
C TRP A 162 4.94 3.29 -5.17
N SER A 163 6.13 3.84 -5.44
CA SER A 163 7.39 3.42 -4.84
C SER A 163 8.13 4.65 -4.29
N LEU A 164 8.77 4.52 -3.14
CA LEU A 164 9.58 5.59 -2.55
C LEU A 164 10.77 5.93 -3.44
N PRO A 165 11.10 7.22 -3.61
CA PRO A 165 12.34 7.64 -4.25
C PRO A 165 13.55 6.98 -3.61
N ASP A 166 14.59 6.69 -4.40
CA ASP A 166 15.81 6.02 -3.91
C ASP A 166 16.56 6.84 -2.86
N GLU A 167 16.46 8.16 -2.96
CA GLU A 167 17.02 9.15 -2.03
C GLU A 167 16.28 9.19 -0.68
N GLU A 168 15.03 8.72 -0.63
CA GLU A 168 14.20 8.80 0.57
C GLU A 168 14.53 7.65 1.56
N PRO A 169 14.77 7.95 2.85
CA PRO A 169 15.05 6.95 3.88
C PRO A 169 13.91 5.94 4.08
N ALA A 170 14.12 4.70 3.62
CA ALA A 170 13.16 3.61 3.69
C ALA A 170 13.80 2.33 4.23
N TYR A 171 13.01 1.36 4.67
CA TYR A 171 13.56 0.04 4.95
C TYR A 171 13.70 -0.72 3.61
N ARG A 172 14.94 -1.02 3.21
CA ARG A 172 15.28 -1.65 1.92
C ARG A 172 15.99 -3.00 2.15
N GLY A 173 15.41 -3.83 3.00
CA GLY A 173 15.95 -5.12 3.40
C GLY A 173 16.79 -5.10 4.67
N GLY A 174 17.37 -3.97 5.07
CA GLY A 174 17.98 -3.81 6.38
C GLY A 174 16.96 -3.70 7.53
N MET A 175 17.43 -3.81 8.77
CA MET A 175 16.68 -3.40 9.98
C MET A 175 16.86 -1.90 10.29
N VAL A 176 17.53 -1.16 9.43
CA VAL A 176 17.73 0.29 9.48
C VAL A 176 17.15 0.94 8.24
N LYS A 177 16.81 2.23 8.33
CA LYS A 177 16.45 3.00 7.15
C LYS A 177 17.69 3.25 6.30
N GLU A 178 17.55 3.01 5.01
CA GLU A 178 18.58 3.00 3.99
C GLU A 178 18.15 3.88 2.82
N VAL A 179 19.14 4.41 2.13
CA VAL A 179 19.02 5.25 0.93
C VAL A 179 19.90 4.62 -0.13
N ASP A 180 19.39 4.52 -1.35
CA ASP A 180 20.13 4.03 -2.49
C ASP A 180 20.70 5.25 -3.23
N VAL A 181 22.03 5.39 -3.27
CA VAL A 181 22.71 6.51 -3.94
C VAL A 181 23.44 6.02 -5.19
N PRO A 182 23.53 6.83 -6.26
CA PRO A 182 24.37 6.52 -7.42
C PRO A 182 25.81 6.21 -6.98
N SER A 183 26.33 5.04 -7.34
CA SER A 183 27.69 4.66 -6.97
C SER A 183 28.69 5.44 -7.84
N GLU A 184 29.52 6.29 -7.23
CA GLU A 184 30.53 7.12 -7.90
C GLU A 184 31.61 6.31 -8.64
N ARG A 185 31.74 5.00 -8.38
CA ARG A 185 32.81 4.14 -8.91
C ARG A 185 32.73 3.80 -10.40
N LEU A 186 31.76 4.34 -11.15
CA LEU A 186 31.56 4.03 -12.57
C LEU A 186 31.40 5.26 -13.47
N ILE A 187 31.86 6.44 -13.03
CA ILE A 187 31.95 7.65 -13.88
C ILE A 187 32.96 7.45 -15.05
N SER A 188 33.76 6.38 -15.04
CA SER A 188 34.59 5.96 -16.17
C SER A 188 33.82 5.07 -17.17
N GLY A 189 32.88 5.68 -17.91
CA GLY A 189 32.88 5.54 -19.37
C GLY A 189 32.08 4.44 -20.07
N ILE A 190 31.25 3.60 -19.43
CA ILE A 190 30.35 2.69 -20.17
C ILE A 190 28.99 2.60 -19.46
N ALA A 191 28.03 3.42 -19.88
CA ALA A 191 26.62 3.26 -19.55
C ALA A 191 26.02 2.21 -20.53
N LEU A 192 26.02 0.94 -20.13
CA LEU A 192 25.16 -0.07 -20.73
C LEU A 192 23.72 0.17 -20.24
N GLU A 193 22.72 -0.19 -21.07
CA GLU A 193 21.27 0.01 -20.87
C GLU A 193 20.63 -0.75 -19.68
N GLY A 194 21.36 -0.91 -18.56
CA GLY A 194 20.85 -1.33 -17.27
C GLY A 194 21.38 -0.35 -16.22
N GLY A 195 20.48 0.33 -15.52
CA GLY A 195 20.76 1.49 -14.67
C GLY A 195 22.04 1.39 -13.82
N SER A 196 22.66 2.55 -13.58
CA SER A 196 23.88 2.68 -12.77
C SER A 196 23.75 1.89 -11.45
N PRO A 197 24.78 1.11 -11.05
CA PRO A 197 24.71 0.37 -9.80
C PRO A 197 24.54 1.36 -8.64
N LEU A 198 23.40 1.27 -7.96
CA LEU A 198 23.12 2.07 -6.77
C LEU A 198 23.82 1.43 -5.57
N ALA A 199 24.57 2.23 -4.82
CA ALA A 199 25.15 1.83 -3.55
C ALA A 199 24.15 2.11 -2.42
N ARG A 200 23.77 1.06 -1.69
CA ARG A 200 22.90 1.17 -0.52
C ARG A 200 23.68 1.66 0.69
N ARG A 201 23.25 2.78 1.29
CA ARG A 201 23.85 3.33 2.52
C ARG A 201 22.82 3.54 3.62
N LYS A 202 23.25 3.48 4.87
CA LYS A 202 22.42 3.81 6.03
C LYS A 202 22.08 5.31 6.03
N ALA A 203 20.81 5.64 6.22
CA ALA A 203 20.32 7.02 6.27
C ALA A 203 20.81 7.76 7.54
N ALA A 204 21.11 9.05 7.42
CA ALA A 204 21.45 9.87 8.58
C ALA A 204 20.19 10.16 9.42
N LYS A 205 20.35 10.33 10.74
CA LYS A 205 19.22 10.62 11.64
C LYS A 205 18.47 11.90 11.25
N ARG A 206 19.19 12.91 10.76
CA ARG A 206 18.60 14.17 10.27
C ARG A 206 17.69 13.94 9.06
N ASP A 207 18.15 13.14 8.10
CA ASP A 207 17.41 12.84 6.88
C ASP A 207 16.15 12.02 7.22
N ILE A 208 16.26 11.05 8.14
CA ILE A 208 15.12 10.28 8.65
C ILE A 208 14.07 11.19 9.30
N LYS A 209 14.50 12.16 10.11
CA LYS A 209 13.59 13.09 10.79
C LYS A 209 12.92 14.04 9.77
N ALA A 210 13.69 14.56 8.83
CA ALA A 210 13.18 15.44 7.77
C ALA A 210 12.17 14.71 6.88
N ALA A 211 12.46 13.48 6.45
CA ALA A 211 11.55 12.65 5.68
C ALA A 211 10.26 12.36 6.44
N ALA A 212 10.35 12.02 7.74
CA ALA A 212 9.15 11.78 8.55
C ALA A 212 8.28 13.03 8.74
N ALA A 213 8.89 14.21 8.91
CA ALA A 213 8.17 15.47 8.98
C ALA A 213 7.47 15.81 7.65
N CYS A 214 8.20 15.66 6.54
CA CYS A 214 7.67 15.84 5.19
C CYS A 214 6.48 14.89 4.92
N GLN A 215 6.61 13.60 5.24
CA GLN A 215 5.51 12.63 5.09
C GLN A 215 4.28 13.01 5.95
N LYS A 216 4.50 13.47 7.19
CA LYS A 216 3.40 13.93 8.06
C LYS A 216 2.69 15.13 7.46
N GLU A 217 3.43 16.09 6.91
CA GLU A 217 2.88 17.27 6.27
C GLU A 217 2.11 16.94 4.98
N LYS A 218 2.66 16.07 4.12
CA LYS A 218 1.94 15.56 2.93
C LYS A 218 0.60 14.97 3.31
N ARG A 219 0.57 14.09 4.33
CA ARG A 219 -0.67 13.45 4.82
C ARG A 219 -1.66 14.47 5.35
N ALA A 220 -1.20 15.47 6.12
CA ALA A 220 -2.06 16.52 6.67
C ALA A 220 -2.69 17.39 5.56
N ARG A 221 -1.95 17.67 4.48
CA ARG A 221 -2.40 18.42 3.31
C ARG A 221 -3.20 17.57 2.31
N GLY A 222 -3.25 16.24 2.49
CA GLY A 222 -3.88 15.33 1.53
C GLY A 222 -3.10 15.13 0.24
N LEU A 223 -1.79 15.39 0.24
CA LEU A 223 -0.93 15.21 -0.93
C LEU A 223 -0.60 13.72 -1.12
N PRO A 224 -0.46 13.25 -2.38
CA PRO A 224 -0.06 11.88 -2.63
C PRO A 224 1.39 11.64 -2.18
N PRO A 225 1.78 10.38 -1.88
CA PRO A 225 3.12 10.05 -1.36
C PRO A 225 4.28 10.57 -2.22
N TRP A 226 4.11 10.52 -3.55
CA TRP A 226 5.12 10.91 -4.54
C TRP A 226 5.13 12.40 -4.88
N ALA A 227 4.21 13.22 -4.33
CA ALA A 227 4.24 14.66 -4.56
C ALA A 227 5.50 15.28 -3.93
N ALA A 228 6.12 16.23 -4.61
CA ALA A 228 7.07 17.13 -3.97
C ALA A 228 6.30 18.16 -3.12
N ILE A 229 6.84 18.53 -1.96
CA ILE A 229 6.36 19.71 -1.23
C ILE A 229 7.19 20.88 -1.77
N ASP A 230 6.62 21.66 -2.69
CA ASP A 230 7.20 22.95 -3.05
C ASP A 230 6.60 24.04 -2.18
N GLU A 231 7.45 24.83 -1.54
CA GLU A 231 7.06 25.98 -0.72
C GLU A 231 6.51 27.10 -1.60
N GLY A 232 5.22 27.05 -1.92
CA GLY A 232 4.52 28.13 -2.64
C GLY A 232 3.42 27.69 -3.58
N THR A 233 3.31 26.39 -3.87
CA THR A 233 2.33 25.86 -4.83
C THR A 233 1.06 25.41 -4.13
N ASP A 234 -0.11 25.86 -4.61
CA ASP A 234 -1.41 25.45 -4.08
C ASP A 234 -1.58 23.91 -4.14
N ALA A 235 -2.28 23.32 -3.17
CA ALA A 235 -2.44 21.86 -3.06
C ALA A 235 -3.11 21.26 -4.31
N THR A 236 -4.01 22.04 -4.94
CA THR A 236 -4.68 21.70 -6.20
C THR A 236 -3.68 21.57 -7.34
N HIS A 237 -2.81 22.57 -7.50
CA HIS A 237 -1.79 22.60 -8.55
C HIS A 237 -0.69 21.55 -8.30
N THR A 238 -0.31 21.34 -7.04
CA THR A 238 0.63 20.29 -6.63
C THR A 238 0.08 18.89 -6.92
N GLY A 239 -1.22 18.65 -6.67
CA GLY A 239 -1.87 17.37 -6.99
C GLY A 239 -1.89 17.08 -8.50
N LEU A 240 -2.13 18.10 -9.33
CA LEU A 240 -2.06 18.00 -10.78
C LEU A 240 -0.65 17.67 -11.29
N LEU A 241 0.37 18.40 -10.82
CA LEU A 241 1.77 18.10 -11.15
C LEU A 241 2.19 16.72 -10.66
N ALA A 242 1.73 16.30 -9.47
CA ALA A 242 1.99 14.97 -8.95
C ALA A 242 1.36 13.88 -9.82
N HIS A 243 0.15 14.09 -10.34
CA HIS A 243 -0.49 13.17 -11.30
C HIS A 243 0.26 13.08 -12.63
N GLN A 244 0.94 14.17 -13.02
CA GLN A 244 1.78 14.22 -14.23
C GLN A 244 3.18 13.61 -14.01
N SER A 245 3.63 13.50 -12.77
CA SER A 245 4.97 13.00 -12.44
C SER A 245 5.01 11.47 -12.35
N SER A 246 6.16 10.85 -12.66
CA SER A 246 6.33 9.38 -12.46
C SER A 246 5.97 8.98 -11.03
N VAL A 247 4.93 8.15 -10.89
CA VAL A 247 4.46 7.63 -9.59
C VAL A 247 5.46 6.62 -9.01
N LEU A 248 6.15 5.91 -9.90
CA LEU A 248 7.25 5.00 -9.56
C LEU A 248 8.55 5.81 -9.51
N LYS A 249 8.89 6.33 -8.33
CA LYS A 249 10.09 7.14 -8.10
C LYS A 249 11.34 6.32 -7.77
N SER A 250 11.18 5.04 -7.45
CA SER A 250 12.33 4.16 -7.21
C SER A 250 12.91 3.71 -8.56
N SER A 251 14.21 3.47 -8.61
CA SER A 251 14.84 2.74 -9.72
C SER A 251 14.28 1.34 -9.91
N LYS A 252 13.71 0.75 -8.84
CA LYS A 252 13.15 -0.60 -8.87
C LYS A 252 11.64 -0.60 -8.93
N THR A 253 11.09 -1.47 -9.76
CA THR A 253 9.66 -1.72 -9.83
C THR A 253 9.15 -2.46 -8.59
N LEU A 254 7.83 -2.45 -8.35
CA LEU A 254 7.20 -3.24 -7.28
C LEU A 254 7.55 -4.73 -7.41
N ARG A 255 7.64 -5.23 -8.66
CA ARG A 255 8.01 -6.62 -8.94
C ARG A 255 9.46 -6.91 -8.56
N GLU A 256 10.39 -6.05 -8.94
CA GLU A 256 11.80 -6.21 -8.56
C GLU A 256 12.02 -6.12 -7.06
N TRP A 257 11.27 -5.28 -6.34
CA TRP A 257 11.29 -5.25 -4.88
C TRP A 257 10.78 -6.56 -4.26
N ALA A 258 9.75 -7.17 -4.87
CA ALA A 258 9.27 -8.49 -4.47
C ALA A 258 10.32 -9.58 -4.74
N ASP A 259 10.98 -9.55 -5.89
CA ASP A 259 12.06 -10.48 -6.23
C ASP A 259 13.26 -10.35 -5.28
N GLU A 260 13.68 -9.12 -4.94
CA GLU A 260 14.75 -8.88 -3.96
C GLU A 260 14.38 -9.43 -2.56
N TYR A 261 13.12 -9.27 -2.15
CA TYR A 261 12.62 -9.83 -0.90
C TYR A 261 12.67 -11.36 -0.92
N CYS A 262 12.20 -12.00 -2.00
CA CYS A 262 12.18 -13.45 -2.13
C CYS A 262 13.58 -14.04 -2.20
N ALA A 263 14.51 -13.39 -2.90
CA ALA A 263 15.92 -13.80 -3.01
C ALA A 263 16.69 -13.79 -1.69
N THR A 264 16.21 -13.09 -0.66
CA THR A 264 16.91 -12.95 0.62
C THR A 264 16.67 -14.14 1.57
N ASP A 265 17.74 -14.68 2.17
CA ASP A 265 17.75 -15.83 3.10
C ASP A 265 17.44 -15.49 4.58
N LYS A 266 16.85 -14.32 4.83
CA LYS A 266 16.55 -13.82 6.18
C LYS A 266 15.34 -14.52 6.79
N LEU A 267 15.50 -15.03 8.01
CA LEU A 267 14.46 -15.78 8.72
C LEU A 267 13.35 -14.89 9.29
N LEU A 268 13.63 -13.62 9.55
CA LEU A 268 12.64 -12.67 10.08
C LEU A 268 12.44 -11.51 9.11
N LYS A 269 12.41 -11.82 7.80
CA LYS A 269 12.09 -10.85 6.74
C LYS A 269 10.63 -10.42 6.79
N GLU A 270 10.35 -9.18 6.44
CA GLU A 270 9.02 -8.59 6.49
C GLU A 270 8.85 -7.64 5.30
N PHE A 271 7.93 -7.95 4.40
CA PHE A 271 7.54 -7.07 3.31
C PHE A 271 6.25 -6.37 3.69
N THR A 272 6.28 -5.04 3.76
CA THR A 272 5.11 -4.22 4.11
C THR A 272 4.72 -3.37 2.92
N TYR A 273 3.49 -3.58 2.47
CA TYR A 273 2.84 -2.76 1.45
C TYR A 273 1.87 -1.81 2.13
N GLU A 274 2.08 -0.50 1.96
CA GLU A 274 1.28 0.53 2.61
C GLU A 274 0.14 1.02 1.70
N LYS A 275 -1.09 1.00 2.22
CA LYS A 275 -2.28 1.59 1.61
C LYS A 275 -2.45 3.01 2.18
N VAL A 276 -2.35 4.02 1.33
CA VAL A 276 -2.41 5.44 1.73
C VAL A 276 -3.60 6.11 1.08
N VAL A 277 -4.39 6.85 1.83
CA VAL A 277 -5.49 7.66 1.28
C VAL A 277 -5.05 9.12 1.15
N TYR A 278 -5.40 9.76 0.04
CA TYR A 278 -5.03 11.14 -0.26
C TYR A 278 -6.16 11.90 -0.98
N GLY A 279 -5.96 13.20 -1.23
CA GLY A 279 -6.86 14.08 -1.97
C GLY A 279 -7.58 15.10 -1.09
N TRP A 280 -7.89 14.78 0.17
CA TRP A 280 -8.55 15.71 1.09
C TRP A 280 -7.57 16.38 2.03
N HIS A 281 -7.72 17.69 2.25
CA HIS A 281 -6.91 18.41 3.22
C HIS A 281 -7.39 18.14 4.65
N LEU A 282 -6.94 17.02 5.23
CA LEU A 282 -7.40 16.51 6.52
C LEU A 282 -7.27 17.53 7.66
N ALA A 283 -6.19 18.33 7.69
CA ALA A 283 -6.02 19.34 8.74
C ALA A 283 -7.03 20.50 8.66
N ASN A 284 -7.47 20.87 7.45
CA ASN A 284 -8.48 21.93 7.27
C ASN A 284 -9.87 21.36 7.58
N LEU A 285 -10.10 20.11 7.21
CA LEU A 285 -11.34 19.41 7.54
C LEU A 285 -11.47 19.21 9.06
N GLU A 286 -10.39 18.83 9.75
CA GLU A 286 -10.34 18.76 11.22
C GLU A 286 -10.69 20.11 11.86
N ALA A 287 -10.13 21.21 11.34
CA ALA A 287 -10.41 22.56 11.81
C ALA A 287 -11.88 22.96 11.57
N ALA A 288 -12.45 22.63 10.41
CA ALA A 288 -13.85 22.90 10.06
C ALA A 288 -14.81 22.11 10.96
N ILE A 289 -14.57 20.81 11.15
CA ILE A 289 -15.35 19.96 12.07
C ILE A 289 -15.24 20.51 13.50
N SER A 290 -14.04 20.87 13.94
CA SER A 290 -13.84 21.45 15.27
C SER A 290 -14.60 22.77 15.45
N ALA A 291 -14.69 23.60 14.41
CA ALA A 291 -15.48 24.82 14.42
C ALA A 291 -16.99 24.51 14.49
N ALA A 292 -17.47 23.51 13.75
CA ALA A 292 -18.86 23.07 13.82
C ALA A 292 -19.24 22.55 15.21
N ILE A 293 -18.39 21.75 15.86
CA ILE A 293 -18.61 21.29 17.24
C ILE A 293 -18.67 22.48 18.20
N LYS A 294 -17.75 23.44 18.09
CA LYS A 294 -17.76 24.65 18.93
C LYS A 294 -19.02 25.49 18.74
N SER A 295 -19.61 25.50 17.54
CA SER A 295 -20.84 26.23 17.25
C SER A 295 -22.07 25.67 17.99
N THR A 296 -22.02 24.42 18.49
CA THR A 296 -23.10 23.83 19.29
C THR A 296 -23.01 24.20 20.78
N TYR A 297 -22.15 25.17 21.14
CA TYR A 297 -21.88 25.58 22.53
C TYR A 297 -21.37 24.45 23.43
N TYR A 298 -20.70 23.44 22.85
CA TYR A 298 -20.08 22.38 23.64
C TYR A 298 -18.87 22.91 24.40
N THR A 299 -18.88 22.78 25.73
CA THR A 299 -17.84 23.32 26.64
C THR A 299 -16.83 22.28 27.13
N GLY A 300 -17.05 20.99 26.79
CA GLY A 300 -16.14 19.91 27.14
C GLY A 300 -14.87 19.87 26.28
N ARG A 301 -14.00 18.91 26.59
CA ARG A 301 -12.85 18.56 25.74
C ARG A 301 -13.33 17.66 24.62
N PHE A 302 -12.81 17.85 23.41
CA PHE A 302 -13.13 16.96 22.31
C PHE A 302 -11.90 16.71 21.43
N ALA A 303 -11.94 15.60 20.70
CA ALA A 303 -10.94 15.20 19.72
C ALA A 303 -11.64 14.78 18.42
N VAL A 304 -11.02 15.15 17.30
CA VAL A 304 -11.42 14.73 15.95
C VAL A 304 -10.23 13.99 15.36
N GLU A 305 -10.37 12.69 15.12
CA GLU A 305 -9.26 11.85 14.65
C GLU A 305 -9.62 11.13 13.36
N PHE A 306 -8.77 11.22 12.34
CA PHE A 306 -8.90 10.41 11.13
C PHE A 306 -8.19 9.06 11.32
N ARG A 307 -8.98 7.98 11.41
CA ARG A 307 -8.49 6.62 11.59
C ARG A 307 -8.56 5.87 10.27
N THR A 308 -7.48 5.19 9.92
CA THR A 308 -7.41 4.34 8.73
C THR A 308 -7.16 2.89 9.17
N THR A 309 -8.02 1.97 8.74
CA THR A 309 -7.91 0.52 8.97
C THR A 309 -7.77 -0.22 7.64
N ASN A 310 -7.27 -1.45 7.66
CA ASN A 310 -6.82 -2.20 6.48
C ASN A 310 -5.82 -1.38 5.67
N ALA A 311 -4.85 -0.80 6.37
CA ALA A 311 -3.87 0.13 5.80
C ALA A 311 -2.59 -0.58 5.38
N LYS A 312 -2.36 -1.82 5.83
CA LYS A 312 -1.10 -2.54 5.58
C LYS A 312 -1.35 -3.98 5.15
N ILE A 313 -0.53 -4.43 4.20
CA ILE A 313 -0.37 -5.84 3.86
C ILE A 313 1.05 -6.22 4.25
N THR A 314 1.18 -7.19 5.16
CA THR A 314 2.46 -7.63 5.69
C THR A 314 2.70 -9.10 5.34
N VAL A 315 3.75 -9.37 4.57
CA VAL A 315 4.18 -10.73 4.25
C VAL A 315 5.42 -11.07 5.08
N ARG A 316 5.38 -12.24 5.72
CA ARG A 316 6.45 -12.77 6.56
C ARG A 316 6.74 -14.22 6.18
N PRO A 317 7.95 -14.74 6.47
CA PRO A 317 8.31 -16.11 6.12
C PRO A 317 7.53 -17.14 6.93
N ASP A 318 7.31 -18.30 6.30
CA ASP A 318 6.72 -19.46 6.93
C ASP A 318 7.72 -20.16 7.85
N ASN A 319 7.90 -19.64 9.05
CA ASN A 319 8.65 -20.35 10.08
C ASN A 319 8.02 -20.16 11.46
N ARG A 320 8.31 -21.11 12.35
CA ARG A 320 7.74 -21.14 13.71
C ARG A 320 8.02 -19.85 14.47
N LEU A 321 9.22 -19.28 14.33
CA LEU A 321 9.60 -18.03 15.00
C LEU A 321 8.78 -16.83 14.50
N SER A 322 8.63 -16.68 13.19
CA SER A 322 7.85 -15.63 12.54
C SER A 322 6.37 -15.71 12.92
N ARG A 323 5.77 -16.92 12.83
CA ARG A 323 4.39 -17.18 13.26
C ARG A 323 4.19 -16.87 14.75
N THR A 324 5.13 -17.30 15.61
CA THR A 324 5.09 -17.03 17.06
C THR A 324 5.17 -15.53 17.34
N LEU A 325 6.06 -14.81 16.63
CA LEU A 325 6.19 -13.36 16.75
C LEU A 325 5.00 -12.62 16.12
N SER A 326 4.16 -13.22 15.30
CA SER A 326 2.96 -12.54 14.81
C SER A 326 1.87 -12.41 15.89
N ASN A 327 1.85 -13.32 16.86
CA ASN A 327 0.87 -13.29 17.94
C ASN A 327 1.31 -12.34 19.07
N LYS A 328 0.50 -11.30 19.33
CA LYS A 328 0.75 -10.28 20.37
C LYS A 328 0.85 -10.89 21.78
N TRP A 329 0.07 -11.91 22.09
CA TRP A 329 0.07 -12.56 23.41
C TRP A 329 1.32 -13.42 23.62
N LEU A 330 1.74 -14.18 22.59
CA LEU A 330 3.00 -14.93 22.66
C LEU A 330 4.20 -13.98 22.79
N LYS A 331 4.24 -12.87 22.03
CA LYS A 331 5.25 -11.81 22.21
C LYS A 331 5.33 -11.32 23.65
N PHE A 332 4.19 -11.13 24.32
CA PHE A 332 4.15 -10.73 25.73
C PHE A 332 4.78 -11.80 26.64
N ILE A 333 4.46 -13.08 26.44
CA ILE A 333 5.10 -14.18 27.19
C ILE A 333 6.61 -14.21 26.94
N LEU A 334 7.05 -14.09 25.69
CA LEU A 334 8.48 -14.04 25.35
C LEU A 334 9.20 -12.86 26.02
N PHE A 335 8.50 -11.76 26.25
CA PHE A 335 9.02 -10.61 26.99
C PHE A 335 9.13 -10.93 28.49
N VAL A 336 8.08 -11.48 29.11
CA VAL A 336 8.07 -11.88 30.53
C VAL A 336 9.15 -12.94 30.82
N LEU A 337 9.36 -13.87 29.89
CA LEU A 337 10.41 -14.90 29.96
C LEU A 337 11.82 -14.38 29.61
N LEU A 338 11.99 -13.08 29.35
CA LEU A 338 13.27 -12.45 28.97
C LEU A 338 13.97 -13.06 27.73
N LEU A 339 13.24 -13.79 26.89
CA LEU A 339 13.76 -14.35 25.62
C LEU A 339 13.68 -13.34 24.47
N TYR A 340 12.71 -12.43 24.53
CA TYR A 340 12.52 -11.38 23.53
C TYR A 340 13.76 -10.52 23.25
N PRO A 341 14.55 -10.03 24.22
CA PRO A 341 15.75 -9.24 23.92
C PRO A 341 16.77 -10.00 23.07
N PHE A 342 16.93 -11.31 23.25
CA PHE A 342 17.82 -12.14 22.41
C PHE A 342 17.29 -12.27 20.98
N ILE A 343 15.98 -12.47 20.81
CA ILE A 343 15.34 -12.51 19.50
C ILE A 343 15.45 -11.16 18.80
N TRP A 344 15.29 -10.07 19.55
CA TRP A 344 15.49 -8.71 19.03
C TRP A 344 16.96 -8.50 18.58
N LEU A 345 17.93 -8.95 19.38
CA LEU A 345 19.35 -8.87 19.03
C LEU A 345 19.67 -9.68 17.77
N TYR A 346 19.13 -10.90 17.67
CA TYR A 346 19.23 -11.74 16.48
C TYR A 346 18.59 -11.08 15.26
N LYS A 347 17.37 -10.53 15.41
CA LYS A 347 16.68 -9.79 14.35
C LYS A 347 17.52 -8.60 13.88
N ARG A 348 18.19 -7.89 14.80
CA ARG A 348 18.93 -6.67 14.50
C ARG A 348 20.33 -6.90 13.93
N PHE A 349 21.09 -7.86 14.47
CA PHE A 349 22.51 -8.03 14.18
C PHE A 349 22.85 -9.36 13.49
N GLY A 350 21.93 -10.32 13.47
CA GLY A 350 22.14 -11.61 12.81
C GLY A 350 22.22 -11.45 11.29
N ARG A 351 23.18 -12.14 10.64
CA ARG A 351 23.32 -12.15 9.18
C ARG A 351 22.04 -12.63 8.47
N ARG A 352 21.45 -13.72 8.99
CA ARG A 352 20.15 -14.29 8.57
C ARG A 352 18.96 -13.79 9.41
N GLY A 353 19.16 -12.69 10.15
CA GLY A 353 18.20 -12.18 11.12
C GLY A 353 17.00 -11.52 10.46
N GLY A 354 16.74 -10.27 10.84
CA GLY A 354 15.61 -9.49 10.33
C GLY A 354 15.94 -8.75 9.05
N GLY A 355 14.92 -8.57 8.22
CA GLY A 355 14.95 -7.61 7.12
C GLY A 355 13.58 -6.98 6.97
N ARG A 356 13.52 -5.69 6.64
CA ARG A 356 12.24 -4.99 6.45
C ARG A 356 12.24 -4.31 5.10
N TRP A 357 11.13 -4.40 4.39
CA TRP A 357 10.88 -3.71 3.14
C TRP A 357 9.63 -2.85 3.35
N GLU A 358 9.82 -1.54 3.34
CA GLU A 358 8.77 -0.52 3.43
C GLU A 358 9.05 0.50 2.32
N VAL A 359 8.94 0.04 1.06
CA VAL A 359 9.42 0.77 -0.12
C VAL A 359 8.31 1.17 -1.08
N CYS A 360 7.13 0.59 -0.95
CA CYS A 360 6.07 0.70 -1.94
C CYS A 360 4.68 0.55 -1.31
N GLY A 361 3.67 0.97 -2.06
CA GLY A 361 2.30 0.95 -1.59
C GLY A 361 1.28 1.23 -2.68
N GLY A 362 0.02 1.31 -2.25
CA GLY A 362 -1.11 1.72 -3.07
C GLY A 362 -1.70 3.00 -2.52
N ALA A 363 -1.90 4.00 -3.38
CA ALA A 363 -2.53 5.25 -3.00
C ALA A 363 -3.96 5.34 -3.55
N TYR A 364 -4.91 5.74 -2.71
CA TYR A 364 -6.33 5.81 -3.01
C TYR A 364 -6.79 7.26 -2.91
N ALA A 365 -7.28 7.82 -4.02
CA ALA A 365 -7.70 9.22 -4.03
C ALA A 365 -9.17 9.35 -3.61
N LEU A 366 -9.44 10.21 -2.63
CA LEU A 366 -10.78 10.70 -2.32
C LEU A 366 -11.24 11.75 -3.35
N LYS A 367 -10.27 12.54 -3.85
CA LYS A 367 -10.44 13.42 -5.01
C LYS A 367 -9.15 13.43 -5.83
N THR A 368 -9.26 13.43 -7.15
CA THR A 368 -8.11 13.55 -8.06
C THR A 368 -8.52 14.22 -9.37
N TRP A 369 -7.57 14.82 -10.07
CA TRP A 369 -7.78 15.38 -11.40
C TRP A 369 -7.33 14.37 -12.46
N GLN A 370 -8.23 14.01 -13.38
CA GLN A 370 -7.94 13.13 -14.51
C GLN A 370 -7.94 13.92 -15.81
N LEU A 371 -6.96 13.70 -16.69
CA LEU A 371 -6.97 14.33 -18.01
C LEU A 371 -8.04 13.66 -18.89
N ALA A 372 -8.99 14.46 -19.38
CA ALA A 372 -9.94 14.06 -20.40
C ALA A 372 -9.22 13.99 -21.76
N GLY A 373 -8.57 12.85 -22.03
CA GLY A 373 -7.80 12.68 -23.27
C GLY A 373 -7.25 11.28 -23.54
N THR A 374 -7.46 10.29 -22.67
CA THR A 374 -7.08 8.90 -22.98
C THR A 374 -8.00 8.32 -24.06
N PRO A 375 -7.47 7.81 -25.19
CA PRO A 375 -8.30 7.18 -26.22
C PRO A 375 -8.81 5.85 -25.69
N GLY A 376 -10.08 5.80 -25.26
CA GLY A 376 -10.72 4.56 -24.81
C GLY A 376 -11.96 4.70 -23.93
N GLU A 377 -12.21 5.87 -23.33
CA GLU A 377 -13.39 6.05 -22.48
C GLU A 377 -14.47 6.83 -23.24
N GLN A 378 -15.48 6.11 -23.75
CA GLN A 378 -16.63 6.73 -24.38
C GLN A 378 -17.30 7.69 -23.38
N PRO A 379 -17.65 8.92 -23.79
CA PRO A 379 -18.51 9.77 -22.99
C PRO A 379 -19.86 9.08 -22.77
N PRO A 380 -20.54 9.32 -21.63
CA PRO A 380 -21.84 8.73 -21.36
C PRO A 380 -22.82 9.05 -22.51
N PRO A 381 -23.76 8.14 -22.83
CA PRO A 381 -24.57 8.17 -24.05
C PRO A 381 -25.70 9.23 -24.04
N PHE A 382 -25.53 10.33 -23.30
CA PHE A 382 -26.51 11.41 -23.29
C PHE A 382 -26.16 12.43 -24.39
N PRO A 383 -27.05 12.64 -25.38
CA PRO A 383 -26.84 13.72 -26.34
C PRO A 383 -26.83 15.05 -25.59
N PRO A 384 -25.94 15.99 -25.94
CA PRO A 384 -25.97 17.33 -25.37
C PRO A 384 -27.32 17.99 -25.67
N PRO A 385 -27.92 18.72 -24.70
CA PRO A 385 -29.18 19.42 -24.93
C PRO A 385 -29.04 20.40 -26.12
N PRO A 386 -30.10 20.59 -26.94
CA PRO A 386 -30.03 21.20 -28.27
C PRO A 386 -29.76 22.72 -28.29
N PHE A 387 -29.27 23.31 -27.20
CA PHE A 387 -29.00 24.75 -27.11
C PHE A 387 -27.68 25.03 -26.38
N SER A 388 -26.57 24.52 -26.89
CA SER A 388 -25.24 25.07 -26.55
C SER A 388 -24.86 26.14 -27.56
N GLY A 389 -25.59 27.26 -27.49
CA GLY A 389 -25.08 28.53 -27.99
C GLY A 389 -23.86 28.94 -27.15
N ALA A 390 -22.87 29.55 -27.80
CA ALA A 390 -21.53 29.85 -27.32
C ALA A 390 -21.41 30.85 -26.14
N ALA A 391 -22.33 30.84 -25.17
CA ALA A 391 -22.40 31.79 -24.07
C ALA A 391 -22.89 31.19 -22.74
N ALA A 392 -22.64 29.90 -22.51
CA ALA A 392 -22.79 29.28 -21.19
C ALA A 392 -21.55 28.47 -20.83
N ILE A 393 -20.40 29.16 -20.76
CA ILE A 393 -19.33 28.74 -19.85
C ILE A 393 -19.89 29.00 -18.45
N ILE A 394 -20.75 28.08 -17.98
CA ILE A 394 -20.88 27.89 -16.54
C ILE A 394 -19.48 27.39 -16.16
N HIS A 395 -18.76 28.17 -15.35
CA HIS A 395 -17.53 27.71 -14.71
C HIS A 395 -17.88 26.46 -13.90
N ASP A 396 -17.86 25.29 -14.53
CA ASP A 396 -17.87 24.04 -13.82
C ASP A 396 -16.47 23.93 -13.21
N ASP A 397 -16.35 24.36 -11.95
CA ASP A 397 -15.10 24.31 -11.18
C ASP A 397 -14.48 22.90 -11.18
N ARG A 398 -15.22 21.86 -11.59
CA ARG A 398 -14.74 20.49 -11.74
C ARG A 398 -13.98 20.25 -13.05
N ILE A 399 -13.89 21.24 -13.93
CA ILE A 399 -13.15 21.16 -15.19
C ILE A 399 -12.11 22.28 -15.20
N MET A 400 -10.84 21.91 -15.39
CA MET A 400 -9.72 22.86 -15.44
C MET A 400 -8.93 22.68 -16.73
N GLN A 401 -8.66 23.78 -17.43
CA GLN A 401 -7.82 23.74 -18.62
C GLN A 401 -6.34 23.73 -18.20
N THR A 402 -5.64 22.64 -18.51
CA THR A 402 -4.20 22.50 -18.26
C THR A 402 -3.42 22.61 -19.58
N PRO A 403 -2.10 22.87 -19.54
CA PRO A 403 -1.27 22.89 -20.76
C PRO A 403 -1.32 21.60 -21.59
N MET A 404 -1.73 20.47 -21.00
CA MET A 404 -1.80 19.16 -21.63
C MET A 404 -3.23 18.74 -22.04
N GLY A 405 -4.23 19.58 -21.78
CA GLY A 405 -5.62 19.29 -22.11
C GLY A 405 -6.60 19.63 -20.97
N ILE A 406 -7.85 19.22 -21.14
CA ILE A 406 -8.91 19.44 -20.17
C ILE A 406 -8.76 18.42 -19.05
N ALA A 407 -8.57 18.85 -17.80
CA ALA A 407 -8.57 17.99 -16.63
C ALA A 407 -9.93 18.05 -15.94
N ARG A 408 -10.49 16.89 -15.59
CA ARG A 408 -11.75 16.75 -14.85
C ARG A 408 -11.49 16.24 -13.45
N LEU A 409 -12.10 16.86 -12.45
CA LEU A 409 -12.08 16.38 -11.08
C LEU A 409 -12.98 15.15 -10.93
N VAL A 410 -12.41 14.08 -10.38
CA VAL A 410 -13.09 12.84 -10.04
C VAL A 410 -13.04 12.65 -8.53
N GLY A 411 -14.21 12.42 -7.92
CA GLY A 411 -14.39 12.28 -6.48
C GLY A 411 -15.09 13.46 -5.82
N LEU A 412 -15.37 13.32 -4.52
CA LEU A 412 -16.08 14.31 -3.72
C LEU A 412 -15.06 15.29 -3.12
N ARG A 413 -15.35 16.60 -3.15
CA ARG A 413 -14.49 17.58 -2.46
C ARG A 413 -14.73 17.52 -0.95
N GLU A 414 -13.68 17.77 -0.18
CA GLU A 414 -13.78 17.84 1.29
C GLU A 414 -14.75 18.94 1.76
N GLY A 415 -14.86 20.05 1.02
CA GLY A 415 -15.81 21.13 1.31
C GLY A 415 -17.26 20.72 1.05
N GLU A 416 -17.51 20.09 -0.10
CA GLU A 416 -18.84 19.54 -0.45
C GLU A 416 -19.25 18.46 0.56
N TRP A 417 -18.32 17.57 0.92
CA TRP A 417 -18.56 16.56 1.96
C TRP A 417 -18.88 17.21 3.30
N PHE A 418 -18.07 18.18 3.75
CA PHE A 418 -18.29 18.83 5.03
C PHE A 418 -19.64 19.55 5.07
N GLN A 419 -20.02 20.20 3.98
CA GLN A 419 -21.30 20.87 3.82
C GLN A 419 -22.49 19.90 3.97
N GLU A 420 -22.40 18.71 3.36
CA GLU A 420 -23.42 17.65 3.54
C GLU A 420 -23.49 17.14 5.00
N TRP A 421 -22.33 17.07 5.68
CA TRP A 421 -22.21 16.44 7.00
C TRP A 421 -22.31 17.40 8.18
N GLU A 422 -22.17 18.70 7.98
CA GLU A 422 -22.09 19.70 9.05
C GLU A 422 -23.33 19.66 9.95
N GLY A 423 -24.52 19.63 9.34
CA GLY A 423 -25.79 19.53 10.09
C GLY A 423 -25.89 18.25 10.91
N THR A 424 -25.48 17.11 10.34
CA THR A 424 -25.45 15.80 11.02
C THR A 424 -24.47 15.81 12.19
N ILE A 425 -23.26 16.35 12.01
CA ILE A 425 -22.25 16.47 13.06
C ILE A 425 -22.79 17.32 14.22
N ARG A 426 -23.34 18.50 13.92
CA ARG A 426 -23.92 19.39 14.95
C ARG A 426 -25.02 18.69 15.72
N ARG A 427 -25.96 18.03 15.03
CA ARG A 427 -27.05 17.27 15.68
C ARG A 427 -26.54 16.11 16.52
N ALA A 428 -25.58 15.33 16.02
CA ALA A 428 -25.00 14.20 16.74
C ALA A 428 -24.33 14.65 18.04
N VAL A 429 -23.63 15.80 18.02
CA VAL A 429 -23.03 16.41 19.22
C VAL A 429 -24.10 16.93 20.17
N THR A 430 -25.07 17.70 19.70
CA THR A 430 -26.16 18.24 20.54
C THR A 430 -26.98 17.13 21.20
N ASN A 431 -27.22 16.03 20.47
CA ASN A 431 -27.94 14.86 20.97
C ASN A 431 -27.07 13.90 21.77
N ARG A 432 -25.77 14.20 21.97
CA ARG A 432 -24.83 13.34 22.71
C ARG A 432 -24.77 11.91 22.18
N LEU A 433 -24.69 11.77 20.86
CA LEU A 433 -24.69 10.47 20.18
C LEU A 433 -23.51 9.61 20.61
N LYS A 434 -23.81 8.37 21.02
CA LYS A 434 -22.83 7.32 21.29
C LYS A 434 -23.15 6.12 20.42
N SER A 435 -22.32 5.84 19.42
CA SER A 435 -22.52 4.74 18.48
C SER A 435 -21.21 4.05 18.16
N SER A 436 -21.23 2.72 18.23
CA SER A 436 -20.14 1.87 17.73
C SER A 436 -20.25 1.60 16.22
N VAL A 437 -21.41 1.89 15.62
CA VAL A 437 -21.66 1.71 14.19
C VAL A 437 -21.34 3.04 13.48
N PRO A 438 -20.42 3.05 12.51
CA PRO A 438 -20.09 4.26 11.76
C PRO A 438 -21.28 4.77 10.96
N LEU A 439 -21.51 6.08 10.99
CA LEU A 439 -22.48 6.76 10.16
C LEU A 439 -21.99 6.76 8.71
N LYS A 440 -22.87 6.35 7.78
CA LYS A 440 -22.56 6.29 6.34
C LYS A 440 -23.28 7.36 5.53
N GLU A 441 -24.42 7.84 6.00
CA GLU A 441 -25.22 8.82 5.29
C GLU A 441 -25.51 10.01 6.19
N PRO A 442 -25.49 11.24 5.64
CA PRO A 442 -25.90 12.42 6.40
C PRO A 442 -27.43 12.47 6.51
N ASP A 443 -27.97 12.69 7.71
CA ASP A 443 -29.44 12.77 7.89
C ASP A 443 -30.09 14.01 7.23
N GLY A 444 -29.28 14.94 6.70
CA GLY A 444 -29.74 16.18 6.08
C GLY A 444 -30.07 16.09 4.58
N ARG A 445 -29.88 14.94 3.92
CA ARG A 445 -30.22 14.84 2.50
C ARG A 445 -31.71 15.07 2.30
N PRO A 446 -32.11 16.04 1.46
CA PRO A 446 -33.50 16.28 1.20
C PRO A 446 -34.11 15.00 0.65
N THR A 447 -35.21 14.57 1.28
CA THR A 447 -35.93 13.38 0.82
C THR A 447 -36.36 13.61 -0.62
N GLN A 448 -36.42 12.56 -1.44
CA GLN A 448 -36.83 12.69 -2.84
C GLN A 448 -38.21 13.38 -2.97
N ALA A 449 -39.10 13.18 -1.99
CA ALA A 449 -40.37 13.90 -1.90
C ALA A 449 -40.20 15.41 -1.65
N ALA A 450 -39.23 15.84 -0.83
CA ALA A 450 -38.95 17.25 -0.55
C ALA A 450 -38.36 17.97 -1.78
N LEU A 451 -37.56 17.28 -2.60
CA LEU A 451 -37.04 17.81 -3.86
C LEU A 451 -38.11 18.06 -4.93
N LEU A 452 -39.28 17.42 -4.80
CA LEU A 452 -40.42 17.62 -5.70
C LEU A 452 -41.31 18.80 -5.24
N LEU A 453 -41.07 19.37 -4.06
CA LEU A 453 -41.83 20.51 -3.57
C LEU A 453 -41.37 21.79 -4.26
N ASP A 454 -42.31 22.47 -4.93
CA ASP A 454 -42.05 23.76 -5.56
C ASP A 454 -41.55 24.78 -4.52
N GLY A 455 -40.50 25.52 -4.87
CA GLY A 455 -39.82 26.45 -3.99
C GLY A 455 -38.84 25.86 -2.97
N TYR A 456 -38.73 24.53 -2.85
CA TYR A 456 -37.71 23.91 -1.99
C TYR A 456 -36.32 24.04 -2.62
N ARG A 457 -35.45 24.84 -1.99
CA ARG A 457 -34.05 24.98 -2.39
C ARG A 457 -33.19 24.31 -1.32
N PRO A 458 -32.56 23.17 -1.59
CA PRO A 458 -31.59 22.62 -0.66
C PRO A 458 -30.48 23.66 -0.50
N THR A 459 -30.27 24.13 0.72
CA THR A 459 -29.04 24.81 1.07
C THR A 459 -27.97 23.73 1.09
N TYR A 460 -27.31 23.53 -0.05
CA TYR A 460 -25.96 23.00 -0.01
C TYR A 460 -25.15 24.10 0.61
#